data_AF-A0A329MIS6-F1
#
_entry.id   AF-A0A329MIS6-F1
#
_cell.length_a   1.000
_cell.length_b   1.000
_cell.length_c   1.000
_cell.angle_alpha   90.00
_cell.angle_beta   90.00
_cell.angle_gamma   90.00
#
_symmetry.space_group_name_H-M   'P 1'
#
loop_
_entity.id
_entity.type
_entity.pdbx_description
1 polymer ?
#
loop_
_entity_poly.entity_id
_entity_poly.type
_entity_poly.pdbx_seq_one_letter_code
_entity_poly.pdbx_strand_id
1 'polypeptide(L)'
;MANLYRNRTPNRECSHCGVVIPVGSAQRRFCSKDCHNASMRKGYPVTNCETCGIKIISGSSQPIRFCDAHRPPDSAYSQRRRDLIKGGERIDPVEVFESDDWTCGVCAGPVDPELKFPDPMAASLDHIIPLSRGGEHVRSNVQCAHWICNCRKSAKVAA
;
A
#
# COMPACT_ATOMS: atom_id res chain seq x y z
N MET A 1 3.57 -41.25 49.60
CA MET A 1 3.31 -39.79 49.65
C MET A 1 3.57 -39.22 48.26
N ALA A 2 2.56 -39.26 47.38
CA ALA A 2 2.72 -38.87 45.98
C ALA A 2 2.72 -37.33 45.86
N ASN A 3 3.74 -36.82 45.17
CA ASN A 3 4.07 -35.42 45.03
C ASN A 3 3.03 -34.68 44.16
N LEU A 4 2.11 -33.95 44.79
CA LEU A 4 1.04 -33.19 44.12
C LEU A 4 1.49 -31.79 43.71
N TYR A 5 2.53 -31.65 42.89
CA TYR A 5 2.75 -30.42 42.13
C TYR A 5 1.98 -30.48 40.81
N ARG A 6 0.66 -30.31 40.88
CA ARG A 6 -0.11 -29.85 39.70
C ARG A 6 0.17 -28.35 39.54
N ASN A 7 1.26 -28.02 38.84
CA ASN A 7 1.49 -26.68 38.31
C ASN A 7 0.36 -26.34 37.33
N ARG A 8 -0.77 -25.85 37.84
CA ARG A 8 -1.80 -25.19 37.04
C ARG A 8 -1.24 -23.85 36.63
N THR A 9 -0.68 -23.76 35.44
CA THR A 9 -0.34 -22.48 34.80
C THR A 9 -1.58 -21.57 34.84
N PRO A 10 -1.43 -20.32 35.30
CA PRO A 10 -2.59 -19.47 35.55
C PRO A 10 -3.36 -19.20 34.26
N ASN A 11 -4.68 -19.28 34.37
CA ASN A 11 -5.64 -18.75 33.41
C ASN A 11 -5.18 -17.36 32.93
N ARG A 12 -5.25 -17.09 31.62
CA ARG A 12 -4.83 -15.80 31.04
C ARG A 12 -6.02 -14.98 30.58
N GLU A 13 -5.93 -13.66 30.71
CA GLU A 13 -6.96 -12.75 30.22
C GLU A 13 -6.74 -12.40 28.75
N CYS A 14 -7.84 -12.29 28.00
CA CYS A 14 -7.82 -11.80 26.64
C CYS A 14 -7.39 -10.32 26.61
N SER A 15 -6.35 -9.98 25.85
CA SER A 15 -5.84 -8.60 25.78
C SER A 15 -6.79 -7.56 25.18
N HIS A 16 -7.93 -8.00 24.61
CA HIS A 16 -8.97 -7.11 24.09
C HIS A 16 -10.16 -6.90 25.06
N CYS A 17 -10.81 -7.99 25.50
CA CYS A 17 -12.03 -7.93 26.29
C CYS A 17 -11.87 -8.34 27.77
N GLY A 18 -10.68 -8.78 28.19
CA GLY A 18 -10.42 -9.22 29.57
C GLY A 18 -10.97 -10.59 29.95
N VAL A 19 -11.73 -11.27 29.07
CA VAL A 19 -12.28 -12.60 29.41
C VAL A 19 -11.17 -13.61 29.66
N VAL A 20 -11.37 -14.46 30.65
CA VAL A 20 -10.43 -15.53 31.00
C VAL A 20 -10.46 -16.62 29.92
N ILE A 21 -9.29 -16.89 29.33
CA ILE A 21 -9.08 -17.90 28.29
C ILE A 21 -8.48 -19.15 28.92
N PRO A 22 -9.08 -20.34 28.72
CA PRO A 22 -8.48 -21.60 29.14
C PRO A 22 -7.18 -21.85 28.37
N VAL A 23 -6.15 -22.35 29.05
CA VAL A 23 -4.86 -22.67 28.42
C VAL A 23 -5.01 -23.85 27.46
N GLY A 24 -4.95 -23.57 26.16
CA GLY A 24 -4.73 -24.56 25.10
C GLY A 24 -3.24 -24.68 24.74
N SER A 25 -2.87 -25.66 23.92
CA SER A 25 -1.48 -25.93 23.47
C SER A 25 -0.79 -24.75 22.75
N ALA A 26 -1.55 -23.76 22.29
CA ALA A 26 -1.04 -22.53 21.69
C ALA A 26 -1.13 -21.33 22.65
N GLN A 27 -0.08 -20.52 22.71
CA GLN A 27 -0.02 -19.29 23.51
C GLN A 27 -0.88 -18.13 22.93
N ARG A 28 -2.17 -18.35 22.67
CA ARG A 28 -3.10 -17.36 22.06
C ARG A 28 -3.42 -16.19 23.01
N ARG A 29 -3.08 -14.96 22.61
CA ARG A 29 -3.33 -13.71 23.38
C ARG A 29 -4.79 -13.24 23.43
N PHE A 30 -5.64 -13.77 22.54
CA PHE A 30 -7.02 -13.31 22.35
C PHE A 30 -8.04 -14.44 22.44
N CYS A 31 -9.24 -14.08 22.90
CA CYS A 31 -10.37 -15.00 23.10
C CYS A 31 -10.87 -15.62 21.79
N SER A 32 -10.75 -14.87 20.70
CA SER A 32 -11.28 -15.19 19.38
C SER A 32 -10.55 -14.38 18.30
N LYS A 33 -10.78 -14.74 17.03
CA LYS A 33 -10.34 -13.92 15.89
C LYS A 33 -10.95 -12.52 15.93
N ASP A 34 -12.16 -12.38 16.46
CA ASP A 34 -12.83 -11.08 16.61
C ASP A 34 -12.16 -10.22 17.68
N CYS A 35 -11.85 -10.80 18.85
CA CYS A 35 -11.05 -10.15 19.89
C CYS A 35 -9.70 -9.66 19.34
N HIS A 36 -9.02 -10.49 18.55
CA HIS A 36 -7.78 -10.11 17.88
C HIS A 36 -8.00 -8.93 16.91
N ASN A 37 -8.94 -9.05 15.99
CA ASN A 37 -9.20 -8.01 14.98
C ASN A 37 -9.68 -6.69 15.60
N ALA A 38 -10.51 -6.74 16.63
CA ALA A 38 -10.99 -5.56 17.34
C ALA A 38 -9.86 -4.88 18.13
N SER A 39 -8.93 -5.66 18.70
CA SER A 39 -7.70 -5.12 19.27
C SER A 39 -6.85 -4.39 18.22
N MET A 40 -6.80 -4.89 16.98
CA MET A 40 -6.09 -4.23 15.88
C MET A 40 -6.78 -2.94 15.43
N ARG A 41 -8.12 -2.92 15.37
CA ARG A 41 -8.92 -1.75 14.96
C ARG A 41 -8.79 -0.56 15.91
N LYS A 42 -8.45 -0.78 17.20
CA LYS A 42 -8.27 0.30 18.19
C LYS A 42 -7.15 1.29 17.80
N GLY A 43 -6.22 0.88 16.94
CA GLY A 43 -5.13 1.73 16.45
C GLY A 43 -5.36 2.35 15.06
N TYR A 44 -6.49 2.11 14.41
CA TYR A 44 -6.72 2.63 13.05
C TYR A 44 -7.23 4.07 13.07
N PRO A 45 -6.78 4.92 12.14
CA PRO A 45 -7.20 6.31 12.07
C PRO A 45 -8.71 6.45 11.90
N VAL A 46 -9.31 7.33 12.70
CA VAL A 46 -10.67 7.82 12.51
C VAL A 46 -10.61 9.14 11.74
N THR A 47 -11.27 9.19 10.59
CA THR A 47 -11.31 10.37 9.72
C THR A 47 -12.75 10.78 9.44
N ASN A 48 -12.95 12.01 8.96
CA ASN A 48 -14.25 12.45 8.46
C ASN A 48 -14.25 12.38 6.94
N CYS A 49 -15.36 11.96 6.33
CA CYS A 49 -15.54 12.06 4.89
C CYS A 49 -15.44 13.51 4.44
N GLU A 50 -14.60 13.81 3.45
CA GLU A 50 -14.43 15.19 2.96
C GLU A 50 -15.69 15.75 2.27
N THR A 51 -16.61 14.89 1.81
CA THR A 51 -17.85 15.30 1.13
C THR A 51 -19.02 15.50 2.09
N CYS A 52 -19.24 14.57 3.03
CA CYS A 52 -20.44 14.59 3.90
C CYS A 52 -20.14 14.68 5.39
N GLY A 53 -18.86 14.69 5.80
CA GLY A 53 -18.44 14.81 7.20
C GLY A 53 -18.65 13.58 8.07
N ILE A 54 -19.23 12.48 7.55
CA ILE A 54 -19.46 11.27 8.34
C ILE A 54 -18.13 10.70 8.87
N LYS A 55 -18.13 10.21 10.11
CA LYS A 55 -16.97 9.55 10.71
C LYS A 55 -16.75 8.18 10.07
N ILE A 56 -15.51 7.93 9.67
CA ILE A 56 -15.05 6.70 9.04
C ILE A 56 -13.94 6.11 9.91
N ILE A 57 -14.03 4.82 10.20
CA ILE A 57 -12.94 4.08 10.85
C ILE A 57 -12.17 3.38 9.74
N SER A 58 -10.88 3.70 9.60
CA SER A 58 -10.03 3.09 8.58
C SER A 58 -9.88 1.59 8.83
N GLY A 59 -9.74 0.79 7.76
CA GLY A 59 -9.47 -0.65 7.85
C GLY A 59 -7.97 -1.00 7.93
N SER A 60 -7.10 0.02 7.92
CA SER A 60 -5.65 -0.08 7.94
C SER A 60 -5.05 1.12 8.66
N SER A 61 -3.72 1.18 8.75
CA SER A 61 -2.99 2.35 9.26
C SER A 61 -3.09 3.59 8.36
N GLN A 62 -3.57 3.45 7.12
CA GLN A 62 -3.72 4.56 6.18
C GLN A 62 -5.11 5.22 6.35
N PRO A 63 -5.18 6.55 6.45
CA PRO A 63 -6.45 7.27 6.58
C PRO A 63 -7.27 7.19 5.29
N ILE A 64 -8.58 6.99 5.43
CA ILE A 64 -9.54 7.04 4.30
C ILE A 64 -10.16 8.43 4.22
N ARG A 65 -10.27 9.00 3.01
CA ARG A 65 -10.78 10.37 2.79
C ARG A 65 -12.29 10.43 2.51
N PHE A 66 -12.86 9.36 1.97
CA PHE A 66 -14.26 9.30 1.54
C PHE A 66 -14.95 8.05 2.07
N CYS A 67 -16.22 8.16 2.48
CA CYS A 67 -17.02 7.01 2.86
C CYS A 67 -17.38 6.18 1.61
N ASP A 68 -17.90 4.96 1.79
CA ASP A 68 -18.15 4.06 0.66
C ASP A 68 -19.13 4.65 -0.38
N ALA A 69 -20.09 5.48 0.05
CA ALA A 69 -21.03 6.17 -0.85
C ALA A 69 -20.40 7.32 -1.67
N HIS A 70 -19.34 7.95 -1.16
CA HIS A 70 -18.64 9.07 -1.82
C HIS A 70 -17.26 8.67 -2.36
N ARG A 71 -16.86 7.42 -2.18
CA ARG A 71 -15.60 6.91 -2.74
C ARG A 71 -15.76 6.87 -4.26
N PRO A 72 -14.88 7.55 -5.02
CA PRO A 72 -14.93 7.44 -6.48
C PRO A 72 -14.65 5.99 -6.89
N PRO A 73 -15.37 5.44 -7.89
CA PRO A 73 -15.10 4.11 -8.38
C PRO A 73 -13.69 4.04 -8.99
N ASP A 74 -13.05 2.87 -8.98
CA ASP A 74 -11.71 2.67 -9.53
C ASP A 74 -11.61 3.08 -11.01
N SER A 75 -12.73 3.00 -11.74
CA SER A 75 -12.87 3.49 -13.12
C SER A 75 -12.67 5.01 -13.23
N ALA A 76 -13.14 5.80 -12.25
CA ALA A 76 -12.96 7.25 -12.23
C ALA A 76 -11.49 7.63 -11.99
N TYR A 77 -10.78 6.89 -11.12
CA TYR A 77 -9.34 7.09 -10.93
C TYR A 77 -8.56 6.77 -12.21
N SER A 78 -8.90 5.66 -12.86
CA SER A 78 -8.31 5.25 -14.14
C SER A 78 -8.59 6.27 -15.24
N GLN A 79 -9.81 6.81 -15.32
CA GLN A 79 -10.16 7.87 -16.26
C GLN A 79 -9.35 9.14 -16.01
N ARG A 80 -9.31 9.63 -14.77
CA ARG A 80 -8.53 10.82 -14.41
C ARG A 80 -7.05 10.68 -14.80
N ARG A 81 -6.45 9.51 -14.56
CA ARG A 81 -5.06 9.24 -14.97
C ARG A 81 -4.90 9.34 -16.49
N ARG A 82 -5.82 8.76 -17.26
CA ARG A 82 -5.81 8.86 -18.73
C ARG A 82 -5.95 10.30 -19.21
N ASP A 83 -6.82 11.09 -18.58
CA ASP A 83 -7.04 12.48 -18.94
C ASP A 83 -5.78 13.33 -18.67
N LEU A 84 -5.09 13.10 -17.55
CA LEU A 84 -3.81 13.74 -17.24
C LEU A 84 -2.72 13.37 -18.26
N ILE A 85 -2.65 12.11 -18.68
CA ILE A 85 -1.71 11.66 -19.71
C ILE A 85 -2.07 12.30 -21.06
N LYS A 86 -3.35 12.31 -21.43
CA LYS A 86 -3.83 12.89 -22.70
C LYS A 86 -3.61 14.41 -22.76
N GLY A 87 -3.70 15.10 -21.62
CA GLY A 87 -3.47 16.54 -21.52
C GLY A 87 -2.00 16.94 -21.45
N GLY A 88 -1.07 15.97 -21.31
CA GLY A 88 0.36 16.21 -21.29
C GLY A 88 1.02 16.15 -22.66
N GLU A 89 2.35 16.12 -22.66
CA GLU A 89 3.17 15.95 -23.84
C GLU A 89 3.01 14.54 -24.44
N ARG A 90 3.22 14.43 -25.76
CA ARG A 90 3.34 13.12 -26.40
C ARG A 90 4.76 12.62 -26.19
N ILE A 91 4.89 11.53 -25.45
CA ILE A 91 6.18 10.95 -25.09
C ILE A 91 6.23 9.52 -25.63
N ASP A 92 7.26 9.21 -26.42
CA ASP A 92 7.61 7.82 -26.71
C ASP A 92 8.45 7.27 -25.54
N PRO A 93 7.99 6.22 -24.83
CA PRO A 93 8.76 5.63 -23.75
C PRO A 93 10.15 5.15 -24.18
N VAL A 94 10.32 4.69 -25.42
CA VAL A 94 11.61 4.16 -25.91
C VAL A 94 12.64 5.27 -25.98
N GLU A 95 12.28 6.46 -26.47
CA GLU A 95 13.18 7.63 -26.51
C GLU A 95 13.62 8.04 -25.10
N VAL A 96 12.74 7.91 -24.10
CA VAL A 96 13.09 8.17 -22.69
C VAL A 96 14.09 7.12 -22.19
N PHE A 97 13.85 5.84 -22.48
CA PHE A 97 14.73 4.76 -22.02
C PHE A 97 16.12 4.84 -22.63
N GLU A 98 16.21 5.18 -23.92
CA GLU A 98 17.48 5.40 -24.61
C GLU A 98 18.21 6.64 -24.09
N SER A 99 17.51 7.75 -23.87
CA SER A 99 18.11 8.97 -23.30
C SER A 99 18.68 8.76 -21.89
N ASP A 100 18.06 7.87 -21.12
CA ASP A 100 18.45 7.55 -19.75
C ASP A 100 19.52 6.43 -19.71
N ASP A 101 20.13 6.08 -20.85
CA ASP A 101 21.10 4.98 -21.01
C ASP A 101 20.60 3.65 -20.40
N TRP A 102 19.29 3.40 -20.53
CA TRP A 102 18.62 2.26 -19.91
C TRP A 102 18.93 2.12 -18.41
N THR A 103 19.07 3.24 -17.70
CA THR A 103 19.36 3.26 -16.27
C THR A 103 18.09 3.56 -15.48
N CYS A 104 17.79 2.73 -14.49
CA CYS A 104 16.61 2.90 -13.65
C CYS A 104 16.76 4.12 -12.74
N GLY A 105 15.95 5.16 -12.94
CA GLY A 105 15.95 6.38 -12.13
C GLY A 105 15.43 6.21 -10.69
N VAL A 106 15.09 4.99 -10.26
CA VAL A 106 14.67 4.69 -8.88
C VAL A 106 15.80 4.02 -8.08
N CYS A 107 16.55 3.09 -8.68
CA CYS A 107 17.60 2.34 -7.98
C CYS A 107 19.00 2.55 -8.59
N ALA A 108 19.12 3.35 -9.64
CA ALA A 108 20.34 3.58 -10.43
C ALA A 108 20.97 2.31 -11.06
N GLY A 109 20.24 1.19 -11.10
CA GLY A 109 20.70 -0.04 -11.74
C GLY A 109 20.36 -0.11 -13.23
N PRO A 110 21.08 -0.92 -14.03
CA PRO A 110 20.80 -1.10 -15.45
C PRO A 110 19.46 -1.81 -15.66
N VAL A 111 18.74 -1.41 -16.72
CA VAL A 111 17.50 -2.00 -17.21
C VAL A 111 17.83 -2.72 -18.50
N ASP A 112 17.41 -3.98 -18.62
CA ASP A 112 17.63 -4.76 -19.84
C ASP A 112 16.53 -4.46 -20.88
N PRO A 113 16.87 -3.95 -22.08
CA PRO A 113 15.91 -3.66 -23.15
C PRO A 113 15.17 -4.90 -23.69
N GLU A 114 15.77 -6.09 -23.55
CA GLU A 114 15.21 -7.34 -24.05
C GLU A 114 14.08 -7.85 -23.17
N LEU A 115 14.09 -7.50 -21.87
CA LEU A 115 13.05 -7.89 -20.92
C LEU A 115 11.75 -7.16 -21.21
N LYS A 116 10.66 -7.93 -21.34
CA LYS A 116 9.31 -7.43 -21.60
C LYS A 116 8.40 -7.71 -20.40
N PHE A 117 7.37 -6.88 -20.23
CA PHE A 117 6.29 -7.15 -19.27
C PHE A 117 5.73 -8.56 -19.50
N PRO A 118 5.47 -9.37 -18.45
CA PRO A 118 5.37 -9.01 -17.03
C PRO A 118 6.66 -9.21 -16.19
N ASP A 119 7.84 -9.25 -16.81
CA ASP A 119 9.08 -9.42 -16.04
C ASP A 119 9.30 -8.28 -15.01
N PRO A 120 9.61 -8.57 -13.74
CA PRO A 120 9.96 -7.59 -12.70
C PRO A 120 11.00 -6.54 -13.11
N MET A 121 11.99 -6.93 -13.91
CA MET A 121 13.12 -6.12 -14.35
C MET A 121 12.89 -5.48 -15.73
N ALA A 122 11.74 -5.71 -16.38
CA ALA A 122 11.40 -5.04 -17.63
C ALA A 122 11.33 -3.52 -17.47
N ALA A 123 11.63 -2.79 -18.54
CA ALA A 123 11.52 -1.33 -18.57
C ALA A 123 10.07 -0.86 -18.41
N SER A 124 9.89 0.26 -17.71
CA SER A 124 8.62 0.95 -17.53
C SER A 124 8.85 2.46 -17.46
N LEU A 125 7.89 3.23 -17.98
CA LEU A 125 7.91 4.69 -17.88
C LEU A 125 7.44 5.11 -16.48
N ASP A 126 8.35 5.63 -15.67
CA ASP A 126 8.05 6.15 -14.34
C ASP A 126 7.86 7.67 -14.39
N HIS A 127 6.88 8.18 -13.64
CA HIS A 127 6.71 9.62 -13.42
C HIS A 127 7.46 10.01 -12.14
N ILE A 128 8.54 10.81 -12.24
CA ILE A 128 9.40 11.20 -11.11
C ILE A 128 8.54 11.70 -9.94
N ILE A 129 7.72 12.72 -10.21
CA ILE A 129 6.59 13.13 -9.38
C ILE A 129 5.34 12.40 -9.91
N PRO A 130 4.68 11.54 -9.11
CA PRO A 130 3.50 10.81 -9.55
C PRO A 130 2.35 11.73 -9.97
N LEU A 131 1.63 11.37 -11.03
CA LEU A 131 0.44 12.11 -11.49
C LEU A 131 -0.62 12.31 -10.38
N SER A 132 -0.77 11.33 -9.48
CA SER A 132 -1.70 11.40 -8.35
C SER A 132 -1.28 12.41 -7.26
N ARG A 133 -0.04 12.90 -7.31
CA ARG A 133 0.51 13.94 -6.42
C ARG A 133 0.76 15.27 -7.13
N GLY A 134 0.15 15.46 -8.31
CA GLY A 134 0.27 16.71 -9.07
C GLY A 134 1.47 16.77 -10.01
N GLY A 135 2.16 15.66 -10.24
CA GLY A 135 3.14 15.58 -11.31
C GLY A 135 2.47 15.69 -12.69
N GLU A 136 3.17 16.31 -13.64
CA GLU A 136 2.70 16.48 -15.01
C GLU A 136 3.21 15.35 -15.91
N HIS A 137 2.52 15.06 -17.01
CA HIS A 137 3.02 14.14 -18.03
C HIS A 137 3.84 14.89 -19.07
N VAL A 138 5.09 15.20 -18.72
CA VAL A 138 6.04 15.97 -19.54
C VAL A 138 7.40 15.28 -19.53
N ARG A 139 8.24 15.51 -20.56
CA ARG A 139 9.54 14.83 -20.72
C ARG A 139 10.46 14.97 -19.51
N SER A 140 10.40 16.11 -18.82
CA SER A 140 11.19 16.41 -17.61
C SER A 140 10.71 15.70 -16.34
N ASN A 141 9.50 15.14 -16.33
CA ASN A 141 8.93 14.43 -15.18
C ASN A 141 8.76 12.93 -15.44
N VAL A 142 9.41 12.39 -16.48
CA VAL A 142 9.43 10.96 -16.77
C VAL A 142 10.85 10.42 -16.86
N GLN A 143 11.02 9.16 -16.48
CA GLN A 143 12.31 8.46 -16.49
C GLN A 143 12.13 6.96 -16.75
N CYS A 144 13.21 6.29 -17.15
CA CYS A 144 13.30 4.84 -17.20
C CYS A 144 13.28 4.25 -15.79
N ALA A 145 12.53 3.17 -15.57
CA ALA A 145 12.59 2.40 -14.33
C ALA A 145 12.28 0.93 -14.58
N HIS A 146 12.87 0.03 -13.78
CA HIS A 146 12.37 -1.35 -13.70
C HIS A 146 10.90 -1.35 -13.28
N TRP A 147 10.12 -2.25 -13.86
CA TRP A 147 8.70 -2.39 -13.54
C TRP A 147 8.45 -2.61 -12.04
N ILE A 148 9.25 -3.43 -11.37
CA ILE A 148 9.12 -3.65 -9.92
C ILE A 148 9.51 -2.42 -9.09
N CYS A 149 10.52 -1.66 -9.53
CA CYS A 149 10.98 -0.45 -8.84
C CYS A 149 9.89 0.61 -8.91
N ASN A 150 9.31 0.83 -10.10
CA ASN A 150 8.17 1.70 -10.32
C ASN A 150 6.95 1.27 -9.47
N CYS A 151 6.61 -0.03 -9.47
CA CYS A 151 5.53 -0.57 -8.63
C CYS A 151 5.73 -0.29 -7.13
N ARG A 152 6.96 -0.48 -6.62
CA ARG A 152 7.31 -0.26 -5.21
C ARG A 152 7.33 1.23 -4.84
N LYS A 153 7.77 2.09 -5.76
CA LYS A 153 7.71 3.56 -5.63
C LYS A 153 6.26 4.02 -5.51
N SER A 154 5.37 3.51 -6.37
CA SER A 154 3.94 3.82 -6.35
C SER A 154 3.70 5.34 -6.37
N ALA A 155 2.87 5.88 -5.48
CA ALA A 155 2.63 7.31 -5.35
C ALA A 155 3.73 8.07 -4.57
N LYS A 156 4.88 7.46 -4.26
CA LYS A 156 5.98 8.15 -3.56
C LYS A 156 6.89 8.87 -4.56
N VAL A 157 7.52 9.96 -4.13
CA VAL A 157 8.66 10.54 -4.86
C VAL A 157 9.89 9.75 -4.44
N ALA A 158 10.72 9.33 -5.39
CA ALA A 158 12.00 8.71 -5.05
C ALA A 158 12.83 9.76 -4.27
N ALA A 159 13.41 9.35 -3.14
CA ALA A 159 14.22 10.24 -2.31
C ALA A 159 15.58 10.51 -2.95
#